data_AF-A0A7S1WTE2-F1
#
_entry.id   AF-A0A7S1WTE2-F1
#
_cell.length_a   1.000
_cell.length_b   1.000
_cell.length_c   1.000
_cell.angle_alpha   90.00
_cell.angle_beta   90.00
_cell.angle_gamma   90.00
#
_symmetry.space_group_name_H-M   'P 1'
#
loop_
_entity.id
_entity.type
_entity.pdbx_description
1 polymer ?
#
loop_
_entity_poly.entity_id
_entity_poly.type
_entity_poly.pdbx_seq_one_letter_code
_entity_poly.pdbx_strand_id
1 'polypeptide(L)'
;GAQVLVQGLAGGGLEHLNGQVGVCEHCDFMTGCWTVFFSSGVKAKLRPEYFALQPATLRPGAYVRLSGLQSAKQLNGRLGICGRLDAEGLRWEVHLDTGESKSLKAENLEAQGSYTGAREEGPGDQKLAATFEEALQSGEISWLDC
;
A
#
# COMPACT_ATOMS: atom_id res chain seq x y z
N GLY A 1 -5.45 -2.51 -13.71
CA GLY A 1 -5.52 -3.98 -13.62
C GLY A 1 -5.85 -4.40 -12.20
N ALA A 2 -6.23 -5.65 -11.98
CA ALA A 2 -6.43 -6.20 -10.63
C ALA A 2 -5.08 -6.35 -9.91
N GLN A 3 -5.07 -6.16 -8.58
CA GLN A 3 -3.88 -6.42 -7.76
C GLN A 3 -3.81 -7.90 -7.39
N VAL A 4 -2.61 -8.47 -7.47
CA VAL A 4 -2.36 -9.87 -7.13
C VAL A 4 -1.12 -9.99 -6.26
N LEU A 5 -1.22 -10.84 -5.25
CA LEU A 5 -0.09 -11.26 -4.44
C LEU A 5 0.52 -12.50 -5.05
N VAL A 6 1.83 -12.46 -5.30
CA VAL A 6 2.55 -13.62 -5.84
C VAL A 6 3.00 -14.53 -4.71
N GLN A 7 2.79 -15.83 -4.87
CA GLN A 7 3.10 -16.86 -3.89
C GLN A 7 3.33 -18.21 -4.56
N GLY A 8 4.06 -19.10 -3.88
CA GLY A 8 4.25 -20.48 -4.35
C GLY A 8 5.16 -20.63 -5.57
N LEU A 9 5.88 -19.58 -5.99
CA LEU A 9 6.92 -19.72 -7.00
C LEU A 9 8.10 -20.49 -6.40
N ALA A 10 8.35 -21.67 -6.92
CA ALA A 10 9.47 -22.52 -6.55
C ALA A 10 10.38 -22.73 -7.76
N GLY A 11 11.57 -22.12 -7.72
CA GLY A 11 12.55 -22.18 -8.80
C GLY A 11 12.25 -21.24 -9.98
N GLY A 12 13.23 -21.11 -10.88
CA GLY A 12 13.10 -20.26 -12.08
C GLY A 12 13.57 -18.81 -11.90
N GLY A 13 14.22 -18.46 -10.78
CA GLY A 13 14.82 -17.14 -10.53
C GLY A 13 13.80 -16.05 -10.17
N LEU A 14 12.52 -16.40 -10.08
CA LEU A 14 11.41 -15.50 -9.77
C LEU A 14 10.92 -15.66 -8.31
N GLU A 15 11.56 -16.52 -7.52
CA GLU A 15 11.23 -16.74 -6.10
C GLU A 15 11.28 -15.46 -5.25
N HIS A 16 12.12 -14.49 -5.65
CA HIS A 16 12.22 -13.19 -5.00
C HIS A 16 10.95 -12.33 -5.13
N LEU A 17 10.04 -12.70 -6.04
CA LEU A 17 8.74 -12.04 -6.23
C LEU A 17 7.67 -12.55 -5.28
N ASN A 18 7.89 -13.68 -4.59
CA ASN A 18 6.95 -14.17 -3.58
C ASN A 18 6.78 -13.10 -2.48
N GLY A 19 5.52 -12.84 -2.10
CA GLY A 19 5.15 -11.79 -1.15
C GLY A 19 5.03 -10.40 -1.74
N GLN A 20 5.36 -10.21 -3.02
CA GLN A 20 5.19 -8.93 -3.68
C GLN A 20 3.78 -8.82 -4.27
N VAL A 21 3.22 -7.62 -4.17
CA VAL A 21 1.97 -7.27 -4.84
C VAL A 21 2.29 -6.66 -6.19
N GLY A 22 1.72 -7.25 -7.23
CA GLY A 22 1.78 -6.73 -8.59
C GLY A 22 0.40 -6.39 -9.14
N VAL A 23 0.37 -5.76 -10.30
CA VAL A 23 -0.85 -5.41 -11.05
C VAL A 23 -0.90 -6.27 -12.31
N CYS A 24 -2.00 -7.01 -12.48
CA CYS A 24 -2.27 -7.76 -13.71
C CYS A 24 -2.56 -6.79 -14.87
N GLU A 25 -1.80 -6.91 -15.95
CA GLU A 25 -1.95 -6.06 -17.15
C GLU A 25 -2.70 -6.79 -18.26
N HIS A 26 -2.30 -8.02 -18.58
CA HIS A 26 -2.87 -8.81 -19.67
C HIS A 26 -2.90 -10.29 -19.34
N CYS A 27 -3.93 -11.00 -19.79
CA CYS A 27 -3.98 -12.46 -19.78
C CYS A 27 -3.69 -12.99 -21.19
N ASP A 28 -2.70 -13.85 -21.30
CA ASP A 28 -2.47 -14.66 -22.49
C ASP A 28 -3.43 -15.86 -22.43
N PHE A 29 -4.54 -15.77 -23.15
CA PHE A 29 -5.56 -16.81 -23.17
C PHE A 29 -5.07 -18.13 -23.78
N MET A 30 -4.05 -18.07 -24.64
CA MET A 30 -3.50 -19.26 -25.30
C MET A 30 -2.65 -20.07 -24.32
N THR A 31 -1.89 -19.40 -23.45
CA THR A 31 -1.02 -20.09 -22.47
C THR A 31 -1.62 -20.17 -21.07
N GLY A 32 -2.74 -19.50 -20.82
CA GLY A 32 -3.35 -19.40 -19.49
C GLY A 32 -2.51 -18.62 -18.47
N CYS A 33 -1.58 -17.79 -18.93
CA CYS A 33 -0.68 -17.03 -18.06
C CYS A 33 -1.05 -15.56 -18.05
N TRP A 34 -0.72 -14.89 -16.96
CA TRP A 34 -0.93 -13.47 -16.76
C TRP A 34 0.39 -12.73 -16.69
N THR A 35 0.46 -11.58 -17.35
CA THR A 35 1.56 -10.64 -17.15
C THR A 35 1.26 -9.77 -15.93
N VAL A 36 2.14 -9.85 -14.95
CA VAL A 36 2.07 -9.11 -13.69
C VAL A 36 3.21 -8.09 -13.65
N PHE A 37 2.85 -6.83 -13.44
CA PHE A 37 3.81 -5.74 -13.24
C PHE A 37 3.99 -5.45 -11.75
N PHE A 38 5.24 -5.37 -11.30
CA PHE A 38 5.59 -5.06 -9.91
C PHE A 38 6.06 -3.60 -9.79
N SER A 39 5.93 -3.03 -8.59
CA SER A 39 6.41 -1.66 -8.32
C SER A 39 7.92 -1.49 -8.49
N SER A 40 8.68 -2.59 -8.44
CA SER A 40 10.11 -2.64 -8.76
C SER A 40 10.43 -2.40 -10.24
N GLY A 41 9.41 -2.32 -11.10
CA GLY A 41 9.56 -2.24 -12.57
C GLY A 41 9.67 -3.59 -13.25
N VAL A 42 9.72 -4.68 -12.49
CA VAL A 42 9.76 -6.05 -13.04
C VAL A 42 8.41 -6.40 -13.69
N LYS A 43 8.46 -7.09 -14.83
CA LYS A 43 7.32 -7.77 -15.44
C LYS A 43 7.56 -9.27 -15.40
N ALA A 44 6.60 -10.03 -14.86
CA ALA A 44 6.68 -11.49 -14.85
C ALA A 44 5.42 -12.12 -15.49
N LYS A 45 5.62 -13.19 -16.25
CA LYS A 45 4.52 -14.02 -16.78
C LYS A 45 4.27 -15.15 -15.80
N LEU A 46 3.14 -15.09 -15.09
CA LEU A 46 2.80 -16.00 -14.00
C LEU A 46 1.51 -16.74 -14.30
N ARG A 47 1.39 -17.98 -13.82
CA ARG A 47 0.12 -18.71 -13.86
C ARG A 47 -0.77 -18.32 -12.68
N PRO A 48 -2.11 -18.39 -12.81
CA PRO A 48 -3.05 -18.11 -11.73
C PRO A 48 -2.80 -18.88 -10.44
N GLU A 49 -2.22 -20.08 -10.52
CA GLU A 49 -1.84 -20.89 -9.36
C GLU A 49 -0.72 -20.27 -8.50
N TYR A 50 0.05 -19.33 -9.05
CA TYR A 50 1.14 -18.64 -8.36
C TYR A 50 0.77 -17.26 -7.84
N PHE A 51 -0.51 -16.88 -7.89
CA PHE A 51 -0.93 -15.62 -7.32
C PHE A 51 -2.37 -15.64 -6.79
N ALA A 52 -2.59 -14.90 -5.70
CA ALA A 52 -3.92 -14.68 -5.13
C ALA A 52 -4.41 -13.28 -5.45
N LEU A 53 -5.70 -13.14 -5.76
CA LEU A 53 -6.37 -11.85 -5.86
C LEU A 53 -6.24 -11.11 -4.53
N GLN A 54 -5.72 -9.89 -4.58
CA GLN A 54 -5.68 -9.00 -3.43
C GLN A 54 -6.83 -8.00 -3.52
N PRO A 55 -7.46 -7.66 -2.37
CA PRO A 55 -8.35 -6.53 -2.32
C PRO A 55 -7.59 -5.29 -2.79
N ALA A 56 -8.09 -4.63 -3.84
CA ALA A 56 -7.40 -3.52 -4.52
C ALA A 56 -7.08 -2.31 -3.60
N THR A 57 -7.59 -2.34 -2.38
CA THR A 57 -7.53 -1.26 -1.41
C THR A 57 -6.39 -1.45 -0.39
N LEU A 58 -5.82 -2.64 -0.25
CA LEU A 58 -4.72 -2.93 0.67
C LEU A 58 -3.37 -2.87 -0.05
N ARG A 59 -2.54 -1.92 0.35
CA ARG A 59 -1.18 -1.69 -0.18
C ARG A 59 -0.29 -1.12 0.92
N PRO A 60 1.05 -1.23 0.81
CA PRO A 60 1.93 -0.47 1.69
C PRO A 60 1.60 1.03 1.65
N GLY A 61 1.54 1.66 2.82
CA GLY A 61 1.07 3.03 3.02
C GLY A 61 -0.45 3.20 3.05
N ALA A 62 -1.24 2.14 2.83
CA ALA A 62 -2.71 2.24 2.92
C ALA A 62 -3.13 2.52 4.37
N TYR A 63 -4.05 3.46 4.52
CA TYR A 63 -4.71 3.69 5.80
C TYR A 63 -5.78 2.64 6.00
N VAL A 64 -5.76 1.94 7.13
CA VAL A 64 -6.66 0.82 7.41
C VAL A 64 -7.26 0.96 8.79
N ARG A 65 -8.51 0.53 8.92
CA ARG A 65 -9.17 0.31 10.19
C ARG A 65 -9.12 -1.17 10.50
N LEU A 66 -8.69 -1.51 11.71
CA LEU A 66 -8.69 -2.88 12.19
C LEU A 66 -10.13 -3.27 12.54
N SER A 67 -10.60 -4.41 12.03
CA SER A 67 -11.90 -4.98 12.38
C SER A 67 -11.81 -6.51 12.43
N GLY A 68 -12.82 -7.17 13.01
CA GLY A 68 -12.89 -8.64 13.01
C GLY A 68 -11.88 -9.40 13.89
N LEU A 69 -10.96 -8.72 14.60
CA LEU A 69 -9.96 -9.39 15.44
C LEU A 69 -10.63 -10.07 16.64
N GLN A 70 -10.50 -11.40 16.72
CA GLN A 70 -11.06 -12.19 17.83
C GLN A 70 -10.13 -12.27 19.04
N SER A 71 -8.82 -12.42 18.80
CA SER A 71 -7.81 -12.53 19.86
C SER A 71 -7.38 -11.17 20.43
N ALA A 72 -7.58 -10.08 19.68
CA ALA A 72 -7.17 -8.74 20.06
C ALA A 72 -8.33 -7.74 19.87
N LYS A 73 -9.47 -8.03 20.51
CA LYS A 73 -10.71 -7.23 20.35
C LYS A 73 -10.53 -5.76 20.70
N GLN A 74 -9.61 -5.44 21.60
CA GLN A 74 -9.26 -4.08 22.00
C GLN A 74 -8.64 -3.23 20.86
N LEU A 75 -8.15 -3.89 19.80
CA LEU A 75 -7.60 -3.23 18.63
C LEU A 75 -8.66 -2.98 17.55
N ASN A 76 -9.82 -3.65 17.62
CA ASN A 76 -10.91 -3.40 16.67
C ASN A 76 -11.38 -1.95 16.79
N GLY A 77 -11.56 -1.31 15.64
CA GLY A 77 -11.93 0.08 15.52
C GLY A 77 -10.76 1.06 15.45
N ARG A 78 -9.53 0.63 15.80
CA ARG A 78 -8.33 1.46 15.67
C ARG A 78 -7.88 1.62 14.23
N LEU A 79 -7.14 2.69 13.99
CA LEU A 79 -6.56 3.03 12.70
C LEU A 79 -5.07 2.68 12.70
N GLY A 80 -4.57 2.34 11.52
CA GLY A 80 -3.16 2.08 11.29
C GLY A 80 -2.77 2.25 9.84
N ILE A 81 -1.48 2.17 9.59
CA ILE A 81 -0.90 2.24 8.25
C ILE A 81 -0.37 0.85 7.91
N CYS A 82 -0.80 0.29 6.78
CA CYS A 82 -0.23 -0.93 6.24
C CYS A 82 1.24 -0.72 5.89
N GLY A 83 2.12 -1.50 6.50
CA GLY A 83 3.52 -1.66 6.11
C GLY A 83 3.67 -2.74 5.05
N ARG A 84 4.67 -3.61 5.24
CA ARG A 84 4.96 -4.69 4.30
C ARG A 84 3.98 -5.85 4.49
N LEU A 85 3.66 -6.52 3.39
CA LEU A 85 2.96 -7.80 3.43
C LEU A 85 3.98 -8.92 3.67
N ASP A 86 3.74 -9.73 4.68
CA ASP A 86 4.44 -10.99 4.90
C ASP A 86 3.89 -12.05 3.93
N ALA A 87 4.80 -12.56 3.09
CA ALA A 87 4.54 -13.54 2.04
C ALA A 87 4.11 -14.89 2.60
N GLU A 88 4.73 -15.29 3.71
CA GLU A 88 4.66 -16.64 4.25
C GLU A 88 3.37 -16.81 5.05
N GLY A 89 2.98 -15.79 5.82
CA GLY A 89 1.76 -15.79 6.60
C GLY A 89 0.53 -15.19 5.91
N LEU A 90 0.68 -14.52 4.77
CA LEU A 90 -0.35 -13.66 4.16
C LEU A 90 -0.87 -12.59 5.15
N ARG A 91 0.04 -12.02 5.94
CA ARG A 91 -0.27 -11.06 6.99
C ARG A 91 0.36 -9.70 6.68
N TRP A 92 -0.45 -8.68 6.71
CA TRP A 92 -0.01 -7.29 6.65
C TRP A 92 0.61 -6.90 7.98
N GLU A 93 1.83 -6.40 7.94
CA GLU A 93 2.32 -5.56 9.01
C GLU A 93 1.51 -4.27 9.02
N VAL A 94 0.91 -3.91 10.16
CA VAL A 94 0.15 -2.68 10.33
C VAL A 94 0.76 -1.91 11.49
N HIS A 95 1.24 -0.71 11.19
CA HIS A 95 1.75 0.23 12.16
C HIS A 95 0.58 1.02 12.75
N LEU A 96 0.33 0.83 14.04
CA LEU A 96 -0.71 1.54 14.78
C LEU A 96 -0.23 2.92 15.21
N ASP A 97 -1.20 3.79 15.50
CA ASP A 97 -0.99 5.12 16.09
C ASP A 97 -0.20 5.07 17.41
N THR A 98 -0.30 3.99 18.17
CA THR A 98 0.44 3.75 19.41
C THR A 98 1.93 3.46 19.21
N GLY A 99 2.41 3.39 17.97
CA GLY A 99 3.78 2.99 17.63
C GLY A 99 4.02 1.48 17.63
N GLU A 100 2.98 0.67 17.85
CA GLU A 100 3.07 -0.78 17.79
C GLU A 100 2.83 -1.30 16.36
N SER A 101 3.65 -2.25 15.91
CA SER A 101 3.41 -3.02 14.67
C SER A 101 2.70 -4.33 14.96
N LYS A 102 1.65 -4.64 14.20
CA LYS A 102 0.93 -5.93 14.30
C LYS A 102 0.83 -6.64 12.96
N SER A 103 1.04 -7.95 12.95
CA SER A 103 0.86 -8.80 11.76
C SER A 103 -0.58 -9.31 11.68
N LEU A 104 -1.38 -8.73 10.78
CA LEU A 104 -2.82 -8.96 10.66
C LEU A 104 -3.20 -9.48 9.28
N LYS A 105 -4.18 -10.37 9.21
CA LYS A 105 -4.71 -10.85 7.92
C LYS A 105 -5.49 -9.74 7.20
N ALA A 106 -5.50 -9.79 5.87
CA ALA A 106 -6.28 -8.87 5.03
C ALA A 106 -7.78 -8.82 5.40
N GLU A 107 -8.37 -9.94 5.82
CA GLU A 107 -9.79 -10.01 6.26
C GLU A 107 -10.10 -9.16 7.49
N ASN A 108 -9.09 -8.80 8.28
CA ASN A 108 -9.23 -7.98 9.48
C ASN A 108 -8.88 -6.50 9.24
N LEU A 109 -8.71 -6.09 7.97
CA LEU A 109 -8.26 -4.76 7.58
C LEU A 109 -9.22 -4.12 6.59
N GLU A 110 -9.83 -3.02 7.03
CA GLU A 110 -10.71 -2.20 6.20
C GLU A 110 -9.96 -0.96 5.73
N ALA A 111 -9.56 -0.97 4.47
CA ALA A 111 -8.92 0.20 3.84
C ALA A 111 -9.84 1.42 3.84
N GLN A 112 -9.28 2.54 4.28
CA GLN A 112 -9.92 3.85 4.28
C GLN A 112 -9.41 4.66 3.08
N GLY A 113 -10.32 5.29 2.34
CA GLY A 113 -10.00 6.03 1.11
C GLY A 113 -9.20 7.31 1.33
N SER A 114 -9.12 7.80 2.56
CA SER A 114 -8.44 9.05 2.91
C SER A 114 -8.04 9.05 4.39
N TYR A 115 -6.88 9.63 4.70
CA TYR A 115 -6.51 9.98 6.07
C TYR A 115 -7.44 11.12 6.53
N THR A 116 -8.44 10.80 7.35
CA THR A 116 -9.18 11.81 8.14
C THR A 116 -8.62 11.91 9.55
N GLY A 117 -7.32 11.67 9.73
CA GLY A 117 -6.68 12.18 10.94
C GLY A 117 -6.75 13.68 10.83
N ALA A 118 -7.50 14.32 11.75
CA ALA A 118 -7.37 15.74 11.96
C ALA A 118 -5.87 16.00 12.07
N ARG A 119 -5.33 16.74 11.10
CA ARG A 119 -3.95 17.19 11.12
C ARG A 119 -3.89 18.07 12.36
N GLU A 120 -3.40 17.54 13.49
CA GLU A 120 -3.01 18.40 14.59
C GLU A 120 -1.89 19.26 14.02
N GLU A 121 -2.22 20.53 13.77
CA GLU A 121 -1.32 21.52 13.23
C GLU A 121 -0.10 21.63 14.15
N GLY A 122 0.95 20.88 13.80
CA GLY A 122 2.25 21.06 14.40
C GLY A 122 2.76 22.46 14.03
N PRO A 123 3.53 23.15 14.90
CA PRO A 123 4.01 24.52 14.66
C PRO A 123 4.86 24.71 13.38
N GLY A 124 5.21 23.63 12.67
CA GLY A 124 5.99 23.65 11.44
C GLY A 124 5.20 23.98 10.17
N ASP A 125 3.88 23.80 10.15
CA ASP A 125 3.06 24.04 8.94
C ASP A 125 2.84 25.54 8.66
N GLN A 126 2.89 26.39 9.68
CA GLN A 126 2.84 27.85 9.53
C GLN A 126 4.07 28.42 8.82
N LYS A 127 5.21 27.72 8.89
CA LYS A 127 6.45 28.20 8.25
C LYS A 127 6.39 28.08 6.73
N LEU A 128 5.73 27.05 6.18
CA LEU A 128 5.62 26.89 4.73
C LEU A 128 4.64 27.89 4.11
N ALA A 129 3.53 28.19 4.79
CA ALA A 129 2.55 29.17 4.32
C ALA A 129 3.10 30.60 4.36
N ALA A 130 3.76 30.99 5.45
CA ALA A 130 4.35 32.32 5.59
C ALA A 130 5.48 32.57 4.58
N THR A 131 6.35 31.57 4.34
CA THR A 131 7.42 31.69 3.33
C THR A 131 6.88 31.78 1.91
N PHE A 132 5.72 31.17 1.62
CA PHE A 132 5.10 31.26 0.29
C PHE A 132 4.42 32.63 0.05
N GLU A 133 3.75 33.19 1.07
CA GLU A 133 3.17 34.54 1.01
C GLU A 133 4.26 35.62 0.87
N GLU A 134 5.37 35.47 1.60
CA GLU A 134 6.50 36.40 1.54
C GLU A 134 7.20 36.35 0.17
N ALA A 135 7.35 35.17 -0.43
CA ALA A 135 7.91 34.99 -1.77
C ALA A 135 6.98 35.50 -2.91
N LEU A 136 5.66 35.47 -2.70
CA LEU A 136 4.69 36.09 -3.62
C LEU A 136 4.71 37.62 -3.52
N GLN A 137 4.88 38.17 -2.31
CA GLN A 137 4.96 39.61 -2.09
C GLN A 137 6.31 40.21 -2.50
N SER A 138 7.41 39.46 -2.39
CA SER A 138 8.74 39.92 -2.79
C SER A 138 8.95 39.93 -4.32
N GLY A 139 8.03 39.33 -5.09
CA GLY A 139 8.14 39.25 -6.55
C GLY A 139 9.21 38.28 -7.04
N GLU A 140 9.77 37.43 -6.18
CA GLU A 140 10.76 36.40 -6.54
C GLU A 140 10.13 35.22 -7.31
N ILE A 141 8.81 35.06 -7.23
CA ILE A 141 8.05 34.10 -8.03
C ILE A 141 7.42 34.84 -9.21
N SER A 142 8.22 35.02 -10.26
CA SER A 142 7.77 35.48 -11.56
C SER A 142 7.12 34.32 -12.32
N TRP A 143 5.80 34.36 -12.49
CA TRP A 143 5.13 33.57 -13.54
C TRP A 143 5.53 34.14 -14.90
N LEU A 144 6.67 33.73 -15.46
CA LEU A 144 6.93 33.82 -16.90
C LEU A 144 6.47 32.48 -17.49
N ASP A 145 5.22 32.41 -17.95
CA ASP A 145 4.76 32.69 -19.32
C ASP A 145 5.01 31.48 -20.25
N CYS A 146 3.92 30.95 -20.79
CA CYS A 146 3.90 30.03 -21.93
C CYS A 146 4.31 30.75 -23.22
#